data_AF-A0A830GDC7-F1
#
_entry.id   AF-A0A830GDC7-F1
#
_cell.length_a   1.000
_cell.length_b   1.000
_cell.length_c   1.000
_cell.angle_alpha   90.00
_cell.angle_beta   90.00
_cell.angle_gamma   90.00
#
_symmetry.space_group_name_H-M   'P 1'
#
loop_
_entity.id
_entity.type
_entity.pdbx_description
1 polymer ?
#
loop_
_entity_poly.entity_id
_entity_poly.type
_entity_poly.pdbx_seq_one_letter_code
_entity_poly.pdbx_strand_id
1 'polypeptide(L)'
;MWKTADYRKQYVGVLGSATAQQVIRKNSEAWRSFFAAREDGGDTAPPGYWGNEDDGRELRTYIRNDQYTLETGERSRLEIPVG
;
A
#
# COMPACT_ATOMS: atom_id res chain seq x y z
N MET A 1 -4.45 12.41 -19.80
CA MET A 1 -3.85 13.17 -18.68
C MET A 1 -4.51 12.69 -17.40
N TRP A 2 -3.86 11.83 -16.62
CA TRP A 2 -4.43 11.30 -15.37
C TRP A 2 -4.53 12.41 -14.33
N LYS A 3 -5.71 12.64 -13.75
CA LYS A 3 -5.92 13.65 -12.69
C LYS A 3 -5.44 13.10 -11.33
N THR A 4 -4.13 12.94 -11.17
CA THR A 4 -3.53 12.37 -9.94
C THR A 4 -3.75 13.22 -8.69
N ALA A 5 -4.01 14.52 -8.87
CA ALA A 5 -4.31 15.45 -7.77
C ALA A 5 -5.65 15.13 -7.05
N ASP A 6 -6.58 14.49 -7.74
CA ASP A 6 -7.95 14.24 -7.23
C ASP A 6 -7.97 13.08 -6.23
N TYR A 7 -7.26 11.99 -6.54
CA TYR A 7 -7.23 10.79 -5.70
C TYR A 7 -6.56 11.03 -4.35
N ARG A 8 -5.48 11.83 -4.30
CA ARG A 8 -4.86 12.19 -3.00
C ARG A 8 -5.87 12.90 -2.10
N LYS A 9 -6.66 13.84 -2.64
CA LYS A 9 -7.66 14.57 -1.86
C LYS A 9 -8.78 13.66 -1.35
N GLN A 10 -9.23 12.69 -2.15
CA GLN A 10 -10.22 11.70 -1.73
C GLN A 10 -9.75 10.86 -0.54
N TYR A 11 -8.49 10.41 -0.55
CA TYR A 11 -8.03 9.44 0.45
C TYR A 11 -7.33 10.06 1.66
N VAL A 12 -6.86 11.31 1.60
CA VAL A 12 -6.25 11.99 2.76
C VAL A 12 -7.25 12.15 3.92
N GLY A 13 -8.53 12.38 3.63
CA GLY A 13 -9.57 12.50 4.68
C GLY A 13 -9.87 11.18 5.40
N VAL A 14 -9.56 10.03 4.78
CA VAL A 14 -9.83 8.69 5.33
C VAL A 14 -8.57 8.07 5.94
N LEU A 15 -7.42 8.20 5.27
CA LEU A 15 -6.17 7.54 5.64
C LEU A 15 -5.25 8.43 6.50
N GLY A 16 -5.52 9.73 6.59
CA GLY A 16 -4.56 10.70 7.11
C GLY A 16 -3.49 11.06 6.08
N SER A 17 -2.94 12.27 6.21
CA SER A 17 -2.00 12.83 5.23
C SER A 17 -0.69 12.04 5.14
N ALA A 18 -0.16 11.58 6.27
CA ALA A 18 1.08 10.83 6.34
C ALA A 18 0.97 9.47 5.65
N THR A 19 -0.08 8.70 5.94
CA THR A 19 -0.33 7.38 5.33
C THR A 19 -0.55 7.50 3.82
N ALA A 20 -1.37 8.47 3.39
CA ALA A 20 -1.59 8.72 1.96
C ALA A 20 -0.27 9.06 1.23
N GLN A 21 0.64 9.80 1.87
CA GLN A 21 1.98 10.05 1.32
C GLN A 21 2.85 8.82 1.23
N GLN A 22 2.84 7.95 2.24
CA GLN A 22 3.61 6.72 2.22
C GLN A 22 3.16 5.78 1.10
N VAL A 23 1.85 5.64 0.87
CA VAL A 23 1.30 4.83 -0.23
C VAL A 23 1.75 5.37 -1.58
N ILE A 24 1.65 6.68 -1.81
CA ILE A 24 2.11 7.32 -3.07
C ILE A 24 3.60 7.08 -3.29
N ARG A 25 4.42 7.23 -2.24
CA ARG A 25 5.87 7.00 -2.33
C ARG A 25 6.18 5.57 -2.73
N LYS A 26 5.61 4.58 -2.03
CA LYS A 26 5.85 3.15 -2.30
C LYS A 26 5.38 2.73 -3.69
N ASN A 27 4.25 3.25 -4.15
CA ASN A 27 3.78 3.00 -5.51
C ASN A 27 4.75 3.59 -6.56
N SER A 28 5.23 4.81 -6.33
CA SER A 28 6.20 5.46 -7.23
C SER A 28 7.54 4.71 -7.27
N GLU A 29 8.02 4.20 -6.13
CA GLU A 29 9.22 3.36 -6.03
C GLU A 29 9.07 2.06 -6.84
N ALA A 30 7.93 1.38 -6.71
CA ALA A 30 7.67 0.13 -7.45
C ALA A 30 7.68 0.35 -8.97
N TRP A 31 7.05 1.42 -9.45
CA TRP A 31 7.06 1.77 -10.88
C TRP A 31 8.45 2.14 -11.39
N ARG A 32 9.22 2.93 -10.62
CA ARG A 32 10.62 3.24 -10.99
C ARG A 32 11.47 1.97 -11.09
N SER A 33 11.34 1.06 -10.11
CA SER A 33 12.04 -0.22 -10.13
C SER A 33 11.65 -1.08 -11.32
N PHE A 34 10.36 -1.12 -11.67
CA PHE A 34 9.86 -1.85 -12.84
C PHE A 34 10.47 -1.34 -14.14
N PHE A 35 10.49 -0.02 -14.35
CA PHE A 35 11.05 0.57 -15.56
C PHE A 35 12.56 0.38 -15.66
N ALA A 36 13.30 0.52 -14.55
CA ALA A 36 14.73 0.23 -14.53
C ALA A 36 15.02 -1.23 -14.90
N ALA A 37 14.28 -2.19 -14.33
CA ALA A 37 14.43 -3.61 -14.67
C ALA A 37 14.12 -3.91 -16.15
N ARG A 38 13.17 -3.19 -16.75
CA ARG A 38 12.83 -3.30 -18.17
C ARG A 38 13.93 -2.77 -19.09
N GLU A 39 14.62 -1.70 -18.71
CA GLU A 39 15.75 -1.14 -19.45
C GLU A 39 16.94 -2.12 -19.48
N ASP A 40 17.16 -2.86 -18.40
CA ASP A 40 18.21 -3.88 -18.29
C ASP A 40 17.84 -5.23 -18.95
N GLY A 41 16.70 -5.31 -19.64
CA GLY A 41 16.23 -6.53 -20.31
C GLY A 41 15.72 -7.62 -19.36
N GLY A 42 15.46 -7.27 -18.10
CA GLY A 42 14.90 -8.18 -17.10
C GLY A 42 13.45 -8.54 -17.41
N ASP A 43 13.11 -9.83 -17.27
CA ASP A 43 11.72 -10.28 -17.32
C ASP A 43 11.04 -9.94 -15.99
N THR A 44 10.29 -8.84 -15.99
CA THR A 44 9.61 -8.34 -14.80
C THR A 44 8.18 -7.93 -15.16
N ALA A 45 7.25 -8.30 -14.30
CA ALA A 45 5.84 -7.95 -14.39
C ALA A 45 5.58 -6.54 -13.82
N PRO A 46 4.64 -5.77 -14.39
CA PRO A 46 4.28 -4.47 -13.86
C PRO A 46 3.77 -4.60 -12.41
N PRO A 47 3.99 -3.58 -11.57
CA PRO A 47 3.41 -3.55 -10.24
C PRO A 47 1.89 -3.74 -10.34
N GLY A 48 1.39 -4.81 -9.72
CA GLY A 48 -0.03 -5.14 -9.69
C GLY A 48 -0.65 -4.80 -8.33
N TYR A 49 -1.96 -4.59 -8.33
CA TYR A 49 -2.75 -4.66 -7.11
C TYR A 49 -3.29 -6.08 -6.98
N TRP A 50 -3.41 -6.58 -5.75
CA TRP A 50 -4.05 -7.88 -5.53
C TRP A 50 -5.56 -7.77 -5.78
N GLY A 51 -6.07 -8.70 -6.58
CA GLY A 51 -7.42 -8.65 -7.11
C GLY A 51 -7.58 -7.68 -8.28
N ASN A 52 -8.75 -7.71 -8.90
CA ASN A 52 -9.10 -6.85 -10.02
C ASN A 52 -10.56 -6.35 -9.85
N GLU A 53 -11.09 -5.64 -10.84
CA GLU A 53 -12.46 -5.12 -10.77
C GLU A 53 -13.51 -6.24 -10.86
N ASP A 54 -13.20 -7.31 -11.58
CA ASP A 54 -14.10 -8.43 -11.89
C ASP A 54 -14.19 -9.45 -10.73
N ASP A 55 -13.04 -9.82 -10.17
CA ASP A 55 -12.88 -10.80 -9.08
C ASP A 55 -12.93 -10.15 -7.69
N GLY A 56 -12.96 -8.81 -7.64
CA GLY A 56 -12.90 -8.02 -6.43
C GLY A 56 -11.47 -7.80 -5.91
N ARG A 57 -11.35 -6.83 -5.00
CA ARG A 57 -10.08 -6.55 -4.30
C ARG A 57 -10.12 -7.14 -2.89
N GLU A 58 -9.11 -7.92 -2.54
CA GLU A 58 -8.94 -8.41 -1.18
C GLU A 58 -8.48 -7.26 -0.27
N LEU A 59 -9.35 -6.86 0.66
CA LEU A 59 -8.98 -5.86 1.67
C LEU A 59 -7.91 -6.43 2.59
N ARG A 60 -6.74 -5.81 2.59
CA ARG A 60 -5.64 -6.15 3.50
C ARG A 60 -5.20 -4.92 4.28
N THR A 61 -5.04 -5.11 5.58
CA THR A 61 -4.47 -4.11 6.48
C THR A 61 -2.98 -4.42 6.66
N TYR A 62 -2.14 -3.47 6.27
CA TYR A 62 -0.69 -3.55 6.50
C TYR A 62 -0.34 -2.76 7.75
N ILE A 63 0.21 -3.45 8.74
CA ILE A 63 0.69 -2.86 9.98
C ILE A 63 2.21 -2.95 9.97
N ARG A 64 2.87 -1.85 10.29
CA ARG A 64 4.33 -1.81 10.41
C ARG A 64 4.73 -2.76 11.54
N ASN A 65 5.69 -3.65 11.29
CA ASN A 65 5.95 -4.77 12.21
C ASN A 65 6.53 -4.36 13.58
N ASP A 66 6.95 -3.11 13.68
CA ASP A 66 7.51 -2.46 14.86
C ASP A 66 6.49 -1.56 15.58
N GLN A 67 5.24 -1.48 15.10
CA GLN A 67 4.17 -0.67 15.70
C GLN A 67 2.92 -1.49 15.98
N TYR A 68 3.09 -2.63 16.64
CA TYR A 68 1.97 -3.34 17.25
C TYR A 68 2.42 -4.08 18.51
N THR A 69 1.47 -4.30 19.40
CA THR A 69 1.61 -5.24 20.52
C THR A 69 0.75 -6.46 20.20
N LEU A 70 1.35 -7.66 20.25
CA LEU A 70 0.65 -8.92 20.06
C LEU A 70 0.80 -9.77 21.32
N GLU A 71 -0.32 -10.06 21.96
CA GLU A 71 -0.41 -11.01 23.07
C GLU A 71 -1.23 -12.23 22.60
N THR A 72 -0.71 -13.44 22.84
CA THR A 72 -1.39 -14.70 22.51
C THR A 72 -1.56 -15.55 23.77
N GLY A 73 -2.70 -16.22 23.90
CA GLY A 73 -3.08 -16.96 25.12
C GLY A 73 -4.58 -17.29 25.10
N GLU A 74 -5.18 -17.57 26.27
CA GLU A 74 -6.64 -17.79 26.40
C GLU A 74 -7.47 -16.66 25.78
N ARG A 75 -6.94 -15.42 25.81
CA ARG A 75 -7.45 -14.31 25.01
C ARG A 75 -6.31 -13.65 24.27
N SER A 76 -6.35 -13.74 22.94
CA SER A 76 -5.38 -13.06 22.09
C SER A 76 -5.76 -11.59 21.90
N ARG A 77 -4.77 -10.68 21.96
CA ARG A 77 -4.94 -9.23 21.81
C ARG A 77 -3.94 -8.69 20.79
N LEU A 78 -4.45 -7.89 19.86
CA LEU A 78 -3.67 -7.11 18.89
C LEU A 78 -3.94 -5.62 19.15
N GLU A 79 -2.90 -4.86 19.48
CA GLU A 79 -2.97 -3.41 19.61
C GLU A 79 -2.21 -2.75 18.47
N ILE A 80 -2.86 -1.77 17.83
CA ILE A 80 -2.29 -1.03 16.70
C ILE A 80 -2.45 0.46 17.04
N PRO A 81 -1.37 1.22 17.20
CA PRO A 81 -1.44 2.67 17.30
C PRO A 81 -1.98 3.22 15.98
N VAL A 82 -3.09 3.95 16.06
CA VAL A 82 -3.67 4.62 14.90
C VAL A 82 -3.25 6.09 14.97
N GLY A 83 -2.53 6.57 13.95
CA GLY A 83 -2.00 7.93 13.85
C GLY A 83 -1.79 8.37 12.41
#